data_AF-A0AA52AQ67-F1
#
_entry.id   AF-A0AA52AQ67-F1
#
_cell.length_a   1.000
_cell.length_b   1.000
_cell.length_c   1.000
_cell.angle_alpha   90.00
_cell.angle_beta   90.00
_cell.angle_gamma   90.00
#
_symmetry.space_group_name_H-M   'P 1'
#
loop_
_entity.id
_entity.type
_entity.pdbx_description
1 polymer ?
#
loop_
_entity_poly.entity_id
_entity_poly.type
_entity_poly.pdbx_seq_one_letter_code
_entity_poly.pdbx_strand_id
1 'polypeptide(L)'
;MLKQQGDPHDDGHGRPFTTQQPNTHAAWAEGYLSKERDQYANGDGIVYYPGSTAEVPDGSNDRDVQYTLTDIFASNSVWENRNLTTLFATPNDFAGDDSSNPYGAECGEGGVLGPANGSCDTDAANPPWAWDDADDLPGRGYLATNPAELVWDYFDWTGNPSSPDLAYTWDQYSDITS
;
A
#
# COMPACT_ATOMS: atom_id res chain seq x y z
N MET A 1 -5.59 14.15 -10.98
CA MET A 1 -5.82 13.08 -11.98
C MET A 1 -4.59 12.19 -11.98
N LEU A 2 -4.77 10.87 -11.99
CA LEU A 2 -3.65 9.96 -12.27
C LEU A 2 -3.17 10.22 -13.71
N LYS A 3 -1.86 10.22 -13.94
CA LYS A 3 -1.34 10.19 -15.30
C LYS A 3 -1.51 8.81 -15.92
N GLN A 4 -1.54 8.81 -17.24
CA GLN A 4 -1.53 7.62 -18.07
C GLN A 4 -0.26 7.64 -18.93
N GLN A 5 0.45 6.52 -18.99
CA GLN A 5 1.60 6.31 -19.88
C GLN A 5 1.31 5.07 -20.75
N GLY A 6 1.90 5.02 -21.94
CA GLY A 6 1.84 3.82 -22.78
C GLY A 6 2.48 2.65 -22.05
N ASP A 7 1.71 1.57 -21.91
CA ASP A 7 2.11 0.33 -21.23
C ASP A 7 2.81 -0.60 -22.25
N PRO A 8 4.03 -1.09 -21.99
CA PRO A 8 4.73 -2.00 -22.90
C PRO A 8 4.09 -3.40 -22.98
N HIS A 9 3.16 -3.74 -22.09
CA HIS A 9 2.43 -5.01 -22.07
C HIS A 9 1.04 -4.95 -22.73
N ASP A 10 0.62 -3.81 -23.31
CA ASP A 10 -0.75 -3.60 -23.78
C ASP A 10 -0.91 -3.24 -25.28
N ASP A 11 -2.17 -3.02 -25.68
CA ASP A 11 -2.63 -2.75 -27.04
C ASP A 11 -2.40 -1.30 -27.53
N GLY A 12 -1.57 -0.52 -26.82
CA GLY A 12 -1.21 0.85 -27.14
C GLY A 12 -2.10 1.88 -26.44
N HIS A 13 -2.71 1.51 -25.32
CA HIS A 13 -3.52 2.39 -24.49
C HIS A 13 -2.72 2.98 -23.32
N GLY A 14 -3.13 4.16 -22.86
CA GLY A 14 -2.48 4.81 -21.73
C GLY A 14 -3.01 4.23 -20.42
N ARG A 15 -2.14 3.64 -19.60
CA ARG A 15 -2.53 3.03 -18.32
C ARG A 15 -2.05 3.81 -17.10
N PRO A 16 -2.79 3.75 -15.98
CA PRO A 16 -2.27 4.18 -14.69
C PRO A 16 -1.02 3.35 -14.36
N PHE A 17 -0.04 3.98 -13.71
CA PHE A 17 1.16 3.31 -13.24
C PHE A 17 1.61 3.90 -11.91
N THR A 18 2.36 3.12 -11.15
CA THR A 18 2.91 3.53 -9.85
C THR A 18 4.43 3.41 -9.86
N THR A 19 5.07 4.16 -8.97
CA THR A 19 6.53 4.22 -8.90
C THR A 19 6.97 4.10 -7.45
N GLN A 20 7.95 3.25 -7.16
CA GLN A 20 8.49 3.09 -5.82
C GLN A 20 9.70 4.00 -5.62
N GLN A 21 9.62 4.86 -4.61
CA GLN A 21 10.66 5.82 -4.29
C GLN A 21 11.97 5.09 -3.90
N PRO A 22 13.12 5.52 -4.47
CA PRO A 22 14.45 5.10 -4.06
C PRO A 22 14.68 5.10 -2.54
N ASN A 23 15.20 4.00 -2.01
CA ASN A 23 15.63 3.85 -0.61
C ASN A 23 14.52 4.09 0.44
N THR A 24 13.23 3.94 0.07
CA THR A 24 12.09 4.01 1.01
C THR A 24 11.02 2.97 0.65
N HIS A 25 10.01 2.82 1.51
CA HIS A 25 8.81 2.01 1.27
C HIS A 25 7.68 2.75 0.52
N ALA A 26 7.91 4.00 0.07
CA ALA A 26 6.84 4.81 -0.49
C ALA A 26 6.52 4.43 -1.95
N ALA A 27 5.24 4.11 -2.22
CA ALA A 27 4.71 3.94 -3.56
C ALA A 27 3.88 5.18 -3.96
N TRP A 28 4.26 5.84 -5.05
CA TRP A 28 3.65 7.09 -5.52
C TRP A 28 2.89 6.88 -6.83
N ALA A 29 1.79 7.62 -7.00
CA ALA A 29 1.09 7.74 -8.29
C ALA A 29 1.77 8.80 -9.17
N GLU A 30 1.96 8.52 -10.47
CA GLU A 30 2.75 9.41 -11.31
C GLU A 30 2.07 10.78 -11.52
N GLY A 31 2.71 11.81 -10.98
CA GLY A 31 2.18 13.17 -10.93
C GLY A 31 2.94 14.06 -9.94
N TYR A 32 3.36 13.49 -8.80
CA TYR A 32 4.20 14.16 -7.79
C TYR A 32 5.72 14.07 -8.08
N LEU A 33 6.13 13.31 -9.11
CA LEU A 33 7.52 13.02 -9.50
C LEU A 33 8.38 14.23 -9.90
N SER A 34 7.86 15.46 -9.95
CA SER A 34 8.71 16.63 -10.25
C SER A 34 9.84 16.84 -9.25
N LYS A 35 9.74 16.25 -8.05
CA LYS A 35 10.80 16.17 -7.04
C LYS A 35 11.72 14.95 -7.16
N GLU A 36 11.24 13.85 -7.73
CA GLU A 36 11.98 12.57 -7.79
C GLU A 36 12.69 12.32 -9.12
N ARG A 37 12.29 13.01 -10.20
CA ARG A 37 12.77 12.76 -11.57
C ARG A 37 14.30 12.72 -11.71
N ASP A 38 15.03 13.46 -10.88
CA ASP A 38 16.50 13.47 -10.88
C ASP A 38 17.11 12.21 -10.22
N GLN A 39 16.38 11.53 -9.32
CA GLN A 39 16.76 10.22 -8.76
C GLN A 39 16.52 9.09 -9.78
N TYR A 40 15.38 9.10 -10.46
CA TYR A 40 15.08 8.16 -11.57
C TYR A 40 16.06 8.33 -12.72
N ALA A 41 16.50 9.57 -13.00
CA ALA A 41 17.55 9.86 -13.98
C ALA A 41 18.93 9.30 -13.62
N ASN A 42 19.21 9.03 -12.33
CA ASN A 42 20.44 8.38 -11.87
C ASN A 42 20.36 6.85 -11.90
N GLY A 43 19.20 6.28 -12.26
CA GLY A 43 19.01 4.83 -12.36
C GLY A 43 18.61 4.14 -11.04
N ASP A 44 17.87 4.82 -10.17
CA ASP A 44 17.31 4.25 -8.92
C ASP A 44 15.77 4.31 -8.93
N GLY A 45 15.10 3.46 -8.16
CA GLY A 45 13.64 3.31 -8.09
C GLY A 45 13.05 2.37 -9.14
N ILE A 46 11.78 1.99 -8.97
CA ILE A 46 11.09 1.00 -9.82
C ILE A 46 9.79 1.58 -10.40
N VAL A 47 9.43 1.21 -11.64
CA VAL A 47 8.17 1.57 -12.31
C VAL A 47 7.30 0.32 -12.50
N TYR A 48 6.04 0.40 -12.08
CA TYR A 48 5.09 -0.71 -12.05
C TYR A 48 3.87 -0.47 -12.97
N TYR A 49 3.55 -1.43 -13.85
CA TYR A 49 2.42 -1.40 -14.79
C TYR A 49 1.36 -2.47 -14.48
N PRO A 50 0.06 -2.22 -14.74
CA PRO A 50 -1.03 -3.15 -14.43
C PRO A 50 -1.05 -4.35 -15.40
N GLY A 51 -0.46 -5.45 -14.95
CA GLY A 51 -0.36 -6.71 -15.69
C GLY A 51 -1.39 -7.76 -15.29
N SER A 52 -1.26 -8.94 -15.90
CA SER A 52 -2.08 -10.12 -15.58
C SER A 52 -1.38 -11.12 -14.66
N THR A 53 -0.09 -10.93 -14.41
CA THR A 53 0.77 -11.71 -13.51
C THR A 53 1.61 -10.72 -12.71
N ALA A 54 1.80 -10.95 -11.41
CA ALA A 54 2.69 -10.12 -10.61
C ALA A 54 4.15 -10.54 -10.81
N GLU A 55 5.05 -9.57 -10.80
CA GLU A 55 6.47 -9.74 -11.11
C GLU A 55 7.35 -9.30 -9.94
N VAL A 56 8.53 -9.91 -9.83
CA VAL A 56 9.58 -9.47 -8.92
C VAL A 56 10.56 -8.62 -9.75
N PRO A 57 10.83 -7.36 -9.39
CA PRO A 57 11.76 -6.51 -10.13
C PRO A 57 13.13 -7.16 -10.31
N ASP A 58 13.69 -7.11 -11.53
CA ASP A 58 15.02 -7.66 -11.85
C ASP A 58 16.17 -6.81 -11.28
N GLY A 59 15.87 -5.64 -10.71
CA GLY A 59 16.81 -4.82 -9.94
C GLY A 59 16.27 -3.45 -9.51
N SER A 60 17.12 -2.64 -8.87
CA SER A 60 16.77 -1.30 -8.34
C SER A 60 16.57 -0.20 -9.40
N ASN A 61 16.59 -0.56 -10.69
CA ASN A 61 16.39 0.35 -11.82
C ASN A 61 15.36 -0.23 -12.80
N ASP A 62 14.48 -1.12 -12.33
CA ASP A 62 13.52 -1.77 -13.20
C ASP A 62 12.44 -0.76 -13.62
N ARG A 63 12.17 -0.72 -14.93
CA ARG A 63 11.25 0.24 -15.54
C ARG A 63 10.04 -0.43 -16.17
N ASP A 64 9.90 -1.74 -15.98
CA ASP A 64 8.90 -2.55 -16.66
C ASP A 64 8.44 -3.74 -15.80
N VAL A 65 7.89 -3.46 -14.62
CA VAL A 65 7.46 -4.52 -13.67
C VAL A 65 5.94 -4.64 -13.64
N GLN A 66 5.40 -5.85 -13.84
CA GLN A 66 3.95 -6.06 -13.72
C GLN A 66 3.47 -6.18 -12.27
N TYR A 67 2.36 -5.49 -11.97
CA TYR A 67 1.54 -5.73 -10.78
C TYR A 67 0.14 -6.23 -11.14
N THR A 68 -0.42 -7.12 -10.30
CA THR A 68 -1.83 -7.54 -10.41
C THR A 68 -2.68 -6.87 -9.34
N LEU A 69 -3.96 -6.64 -9.64
CA LEU A 69 -4.95 -6.28 -8.62
C LEU A 69 -5.37 -7.54 -7.86
N THR A 70 -5.07 -7.57 -6.57
CA THR A 70 -5.43 -8.66 -5.65
C THR A 70 -6.55 -8.21 -4.72
N ASP A 71 -7.60 -9.01 -4.59
CA ASP A 71 -8.65 -8.79 -3.59
C ASP A 71 -8.06 -9.03 -2.19
N ILE A 72 -7.99 -7.96 -1.38
CA ILE A 72 -7.41 -8.02 -0.04
C ILE A 72 -8.28 -8.78 0.97
N PHE A 73 -9.53 -9.11 0.63
CA PHE A 73 -10.52 -9.76 1.51
C PHE A 73 -10.95 -11.17 1.04
N ALA A 74 -10.43 -11.65 -0.09
CA ALA A 74 -10.68 -13.01 -0.58
C ALA A 74 -10.20 -14.10 0.42
N SER A 75 -10.68 -15.33 0.27
CA SER A 75 -10.21 -16.43 1.13
C SER A 75 -8.71 -16.70 0.97
N ASN A 76 -8.00 -16.81 2.09
CA ASN A 76 -6.54 -16.84 2.21
C ASN A 76 -5.83 -15.54 1.76
N SER A 77 -6.52 -14.40 1.73
CA SER A 77 -5.89 -13.09 1.44
C SER A 77 -4.99 -12.59 2.57
N VAL A 78 -4.39 -11.42 2.35
CA VAL A 78 -3.64 -10.68 3.38
C VAL A 78 -4.50 -10.29 4.60
N TRP A 79 -5.80 -10.03 4.44
CA TRP A 79 -6.68 -9.66 5.56
C TRP A 79 -7.03 -10.85 6.47
N GLU A 80 -7.36 -12.01 5.88
CA GLU A 80 -7.59 -13.24 6.66
C GLU A 80 -6.30 -13.65 7.40
N ASN A 81 -5.16 -13.47 6.74
CA ASN A 81 -3.83 -13.75 7.27
C ASN A 81 -3.19 -12.61 8.07
N ARG A 82 -3.93 -11.55 8.47
CA ARG A 82 -3.37 -10.40 9.21
C ARG A 82 -2.75 -10.73 10.58
N ASN A 83 -3.05 -11.91 11.11
CA ASN A 83 -2.47 -12.44 12.36
C ASN A 83 -1.27 -13.39 12.13
N LEU A 84 -0.82 -13.59 10.88
CA LEU A 84 0.38 -14.38 10.59
C LEU A 84 1.63 -13.60 11.00
N THR A 85 2.25 -14.01 12.11
CA THR A 85 3.49 -13.41 12.62
C THR A 85 4.71 -13.57 11.68
N THR A 86 4.59 -14.42 10.65
CA THR A 86 5.57 -14.56 9.56
C THR A 86 5.47 -13.46 8.51
N LEU A 87 4.43 -12.62 8.54
CA LEU A 87 4.16 -11.52 7.60
C LEU A 87 3.93 -10.18 8.32
N PHE A 88 3.44 -10.23 9.55
CA PHE A 88 3.02 -9.08 10.35
C PHE A 88 3.77 -9.05 11.70
N ALA A 89 4.23 -7.88 12.11
CA ALA A 89 4.72 -7.65 13.47
C ALA A 89 3.54 -7.47 14.44
N THR A 90 2.54 -6.69 14.02
CA THR A 90 1.18 -6.67 14.58
C THR A 90 0.18 -6.68 13.42
N PRO A 91 -1.13 -6.96 13.65
CA PRO A 91 -2.13 -6.88 12.58
C PRO A 91 -2.23 -5.53 11.87
N ASN A 92 -1.57 -4.49 12.37
CA ASN A 92 -1.53 -3.15 11.79
C ASN A 92 -0.12 -2.72 11.33
N ASP A 93 0.90 -3.59 11.38
CA ASP A 93 2.29 -3.25 11.00
C ASP A 93 2.95 -4.48 10.33
N PHE A 94 3.48 -4.35 9.10
CA PHE A 94 4.19 -5.44 8.43
C PHE A 94 5.52 -5.81 9.14
N ALA A 95 5.99 -7.05 8.99
CA ALA A 95 7.34 -7.45 9.41
C ALA A 95 8.40 -7.06 8.36
N GLY A 96 9.58 -6.58 8.80
CA GLY A 96 10.67 -6.07 7.94
C GLY A 96 12.01 -6.83 8.03
N ASP A 97 13.14 -6.11 7.85
CA ASP A 97 14.54 -6.62 7.88
C ASP A 97 15.47 -5.68 8.71
N ASP A 98 16.49 -6.24 9.37
CA ASP A 98 17.56 -5.51 10.08
C ASP A 98 18.89 -6.28 10.03
N SER A 99 19.95 -5.59 9.63
CA SER A 99 21.33 -6.00 9.94
C SER A 99 22.30 -4.82 10.15
N SER A 100 21.89 -3.79 10.89
CA SER A 100 22.71 -2.68 11.45
C SER A 100 23.11 -1.50 10.53
N ASN A 101 22.18 -0.94 9.74
CA ASN A 101 22.45 0.12 8.75
C ASN A 101 21.73 1.46 9.07
N PRO A 102 22.39 2.64 9.06
CA PRO A 102 21.84 3.96 9.47
C PRO A 102 20.69 4.58 8.63
N TYR A 103 19.83 3.78 7.98
CA TYR A 103 18.60 4.24 7.31
C TYR A 103 17.34 3.42 7.69
N GLY A 104 17.36 2.67 8.80
CA GLY A 104 16.18 2.03 9.42
C GLY A 104 16.56 1.12 10.58
N ALA A 105 15.68 0.89 11.57
CA ALA A 105 16.02 0.10 12.77
C ALA A 105 14.85 -0.68 13.43
N GLU A 106 15.20 -1.86 13.96
CA GLU A 106 14.49 -2.69 14.95
C GLU A 106 13.10 -3.31 14.62
N CYS A 107 12.72 -3.45 13.35
CA CYS A 107 11.74 -4.49 12.96
C CYS A 107 12.21 -5.33 11.75
N GLY A 108 12.89 -6.46 12.05
CA GLY A 108 13.28 -7.54 11.12
C GLY A 108 13.76 -8.82 11.84
N GLU A 109 14.12 -9.93 11.17
CA GLU A 109 14.13 -10.30 9.74
C GLU A 109 12.99 -11.29 9.43
N GLY A 110 12.40 -11.27 8.22
CA GLY A 110 11.78 -12.46 7.59
C GLY A 110 10.52 -13.04 8.26
N GLY A 111 10.00 -12.37 9.29
CA GLY A 111 8.86 -12.82 10.10
C GLY A 111 9.26 -13.65 11.32
N VAL A 112 8.71 -13.29 12.48
CA VAL A 112 9.01 -13.82 13.83
C VAL A 112 10.51 -13.77 14.21
N LEU A 113 11.00 -12.81 15.00
CA LEU A 113 10.45 -12.28 16.26
C LEU A 113 10.89 -10.81 16.49
N GLY A 114 9.94 -9.87 16.41
CA GLY A 114 10.08 -8.58 17.10
C GLY A 114 10.05 -8.75 18.63
N PRO A 115 10.42 -7.73 19.42
CA PRO A 115 10.41 -7.80 20.88
C PRO A 115 9.03 -8.20 21.40
N ALA A 116 8.99 -9.13 22.35
CA ALA A 116 7.84 -9.99 22.65
C ALA A 116 6.55 -9.32 23.20
N ASN A 117 6.43 -7.98 23.15
CA ASN A 117 5.22 -7.15 23.35
C ASN A 117 5.45 -5.68 22.87
N GLY A 118 6.28 -5.44 21.84
CA GLY A 118 6.72 -4.08 21.44
C GLY A 118 6.11 -3.56 20.13
N SER A 119 5.85 -2.25 20.09
CA SER A 119 5.49 -1.49 18.88
C SER A 119 6.69 -1.36 17.94
N CYS A 120 6.48 -1.44 16.61
CA CYS A 120 7.52 -1.10 15.62
C CYS A 120 7.59 0.42 15.46
N ASP A 121 8.21 1.12 16.41
CA ASP A 121 8.27 2.59 16.42
C ASP A 121 9.16 3.21 15.31
N THR A 122 9.79 2.38 14.45
CA THR A 122 10.55 2.81 13.27
C THR A 122 10.32 1.93 12.04
N ASP A 123 10.00 2.59 10.91
CA ASP A 123 10.06 2.14 9.52
C ASP A 123 9.29 0.86 9.09
N ALA A 124 8.47 0.26 9.95
CA ALA A 124 7.49 -0.72 9.51
C ALA A 124 6.44 -0.06 8.60
N ALA A 125 6.21 -0.63 7.41
CA ALA A 125 5.14 -0.18 6.54
C ALA A 125 3.77 -0.61 7.11
N ASN A 126 2.81 0.30 7.13
CA ASN A 126 1.44 -0.03 7.49
C ASN A 126 0.77 -0.84 6.35
N PRO A 127 -0.01 -1.90 6.64
CA PRO A 127 -0.90 -2.50 5.66
C PRO A 127 -2.00 -1.53 5.21
N PRO A 128 -2.67 -1.78 4.07
CA PRO A 128 -3.63 -0.84 3.49
C PRO A 128 -4.81 -0.44 4.40
N TRP A 129 -5.14 -1.26 5.40
CA TRP A 129 -6.19 -0.97 6.38
C TRP A 129 -5.72 -0.19 7.60
N ALA A 130 -4.41 -0.02 7.79
CA ALA A 130 -3.82 0.75 8.88
C ALA A 130 -3.33 2.13 8.39
N TRP A 131 -4.06 2.75 7.46
CA TRP A 131 -3.91 4.19 7.21
C TRP A 131 -4.21 4.93 8.52
N ASP A 132 -3.21 5.67 9.01
CA ASP A 132 -3.15 6.30 10.32
C ASP A 132 -1.89 7.18 10.35
N ASP A 133 -1.97 8.38 9.74
CA ASP A 133 -1.09 9.47 10.13
C ASP A 133 -1.72 10.28 11.27
N ALA A 134 -0.92 11.10 11.96
CA ALA A 134 -1.19 11.46 13.36
C ALA A 134 -2.40 12.40 13.59
N ASP A 135 -3.04 12.90 12.53
CA ASP A 135 -4.21 13.77 12.58
C ASP A 135 -5.39 13.32 11.69
N ASP A 136 -5.28 12.14 11.06
CA ASP A 136 -6.29 11.58 10.16
C ASP A 136 -7.51 10.95 10.88
N LEU A 137 -8.67 11.02 10.22
CA LEU A 137 -9.87 10.24 10.52
C LEU A 137 -10.46 9.69 9.21
N PRO A 138 -11.09 8.51 9.23
CA PRO A 138 -11.29 7.64 10.37
C PRO A 138 -10.09 6.70 10.62
N GLY A 139 -10.05 6.07 11.80
CA GLY A 139 -8.90 5.27 12.22
C GLY A 139 -8.74 3.91 11.52
N ARG A 140 -7.66 3.20 11.91
CA ARG A 140 -7.28 1.87 11.40
C ARG A 140 -8.47 0.89 11.36
N GLY A 141 -8.57 0.13 10.27
CA GLY A 141 -9.59 -0.90 10.03
C GLY A 141 -10.79 -0.44 9.20
N TYR A 142 -11.02 0.87 9.05
CA TYR A 142 -12.22 1.40 8.39
C TYR A 142 -12.32 1.04 6.90
N LEU A 143 -11.21 0.73 6.22
CA LEU A 143 -11.22 0.16 4.86
C LEU A 143 -12.04 -1.14 4.76
N ALA A 144 -12.10 -1.91 5.85
CA ALA A 144 -12.78 -3.19 5.92
C ALA A 144 -14.19 -3.11 6.52
N THR A 145 -14.38 -2.29 7.56
CA THR A 145 -15.64 -2.25 8.33
C THR A 145 -16.55 -1.09 7.95
N ASN A 146 -15.99 -0.01 7.43
CA ASN A 146 -16.66 1.27 7.20
C ASN A 146 -16.16 1.97 5.90
N PRO A 147 -15.99 1.29 4.75
CA PRO A 147 -15.41 1.90 3.53
C PRO A 147 -16.15 3.15 3.03
N ALA A 148 -17.47 3.27 3.27
CA ALA A 148 -18.23 4.47 2.92
C ALA A 148 -17.87 5.70 3.78
N GLU A 149 -17.46 5.48 5.03
CA GLU A 149 -16.98 6.51 5.96
C GLU A 149 -15.55 6.93 5.61
N LEU A 150 -14.67 5.94 5.37
CA LEU A 150 -13.31 6.19 4.88
C LEU A 150 -13.30 7.03 3.60
N VAL A 151 -14.19 6.73 2.63
CA VAL A 151 -14.27 7.52 1.39
C VAL A 151 -14.82 8.94 1.66
N TRP A 152 -15.74 9.09 2.60
CA TRP A 152 -16.36 10.37 2.92
C TRP A 152 -15.40 11.37 3.57
N ASP A 153 -14.55 10.90 4.50
CA ASP A 153 -13.57 11.74 5.20
C ASP A 153 -12.37 12.11 4.30
N TYR A 154 -11.83 11.15 3.52
CA TYR A 154 -10.59 11.36 2.76
C TYR A 154 -10.74 12.03 1.38
N PHE A 155 -11.90 11.94 0.73
CA PHE A 155 -12.06 12.39 -0.65
C PHE A 155 -13.02 13.59 -0.76
N ASP A 156 -12.56 14.65 -1.44
CA ASP A 156 -13.45 15.72 -1.90
C ASP A 156 -13.96 15.40 -3.32
N TRP A 157 -15.28 15.40 -3.50
CA TRP A 157 -15.92 15.24 -4.80
C TRP A 157 -17.21 16.05 -4.93
N THR A 158 -17.55 16.40 -6.17
CA THR A 158 -18.78 17.13 -6.48
C THR A 158 -20.00 16.30 -6.10
N GLY A 159 -20.75 16.75 -5.09
CA GLY A 159 -21.93 16.05 -4.58
C GLY A 159 -21.65 15.11 -3.40
N ASN A 160 -20.51 15.24 -2.71
CA ASN A 160 -20.29 14.61 -1.42
C ASN A 160 -21.46 14.93 -0.46
N PRO A 161 -22.15 13.93 0.15
CA PRO A 161 -23.21 14.17 1.13
C PRO A 161 -22.69 14.85 2.41
N SER A 162 -23.60 15.36 3.23
CA SER A 162 -23.27 16.03 4.50
C SER A 162 -22.79 15.08 5.62
N SER A 163 -22.82 13.78 5.38
CA SER A 163 -22.44 12.71 6.30
C SER A 163 -22.23 11.42 5.51
N PRO A 164 -21.41 10.46 5.99
CA PRO A 164 -21.29 9.16 5.37
C PRO A 164 -22.59 8.36 5.45
N ASP A 165 -22.80 7.45 4.51
CA ASP A 165 -23.84 6.43 4.64
C ASP A 165 -23.27 5.24 5.42
N LEU A 166 -23.85 4.94 6.58
CA LEU A 166 -23.50 3.79 7.43
C LEU A 166 -24.55 2.65 7.35
N ALA A 167 -25.55 2.80 6.48
CA ALA A 167 -26.63 1.85 6.25
C ALA A 167 -26.65 1.33 4.81
N TYR A 168 -25.51 1.43 4.11
CA TYR A 168 -25.30 0.93 2.76
C TYR A 168 -25.58 -0.58 2.70
N THR A 169 -26.35 -1.00 1.69
CA THR A 169 -26.84 -2.38 1.55
C THR A 169 -26.04 -3.22 0.57
N TRP A 170 -25.06 -2.60 -0.11
CA TRP A 170 -24.09 -3.28 -0.93
C TRP A 170 -22.72 -3.12 -0.30
N ASP A 171 -22.37 -4.07 0.54
CA ASP A 171 -21.04 -4.29 1.06
C ASP A 171 -20.62 -5.69 0.64
N GLN A 172 -19.60 -5.80 -0.21
CA GLN A 172 -19.04 -7.11 -0.61
C GLN A 172 -18.26 -7.77 0.54
N TYR A 173 -17.93 -6.99 1.58
CA TYR A 173 -17.14 -7.37 2.73
C TYR A 173 -17.96 -7.38 4.03
N SER A 174 -19.30 -7.36 3.93
CA SER A 174 -20.20 -7.51 5.07
C SER A 174 -19.86 -8.78 5.85
N ASP A 175 -19.94 -8.70 7.18
CA ASP A 175 -19.48 -9.70 8.16
C ASP A 175 -17.95 -9.75 8.40
N ILE A 176 -17.13 -8.92 7.74
CA ILE A 176 -15.73 -8.73 8.12
C ILE A 176 -15.62 -7.83 9.36
N THR A 177 -15.00 -8.36 10.42
CA THR A 177 -14.68 -7.61 11.65
C THR A 177 -13.20 -7.29 11.76
N SER A 178 -12.88 -6.15 12.38
CA SER A 178 -11.51 -5.73 12.73
C SER A 178 -10.80 -6.72 13.65
#